data_AF-A0A962G683-F1
#
_entry.id   AF-A0A962G683-F1
#
_cell.length_a   1.000
_cell.length_b   1.000
_cell.length_c   1.000
_cell.angle_alpha   90.00
_cell.angle_beta   90.00
_cell.angle_gamma   90.00
#
_symmetry.space_group_name_H-M   'P 1'
#
loop_
_entity.id
_entity.type
_entity.pdbx_description
1 polymer ?
#
loop_
_entity_poly.entity_id
_entity_poly.type
_entity_poly.pdbx_seq_one_letter_code
_entity_poly.pdbx_strand_id
1 'polypeptide(L)'
;MAARLSPAPPIATIEPQATRHSLRDRLDRRLFNAIWSRNLVYNTCWEDPAVDRQALQLGADDVVLVITSAGCNALDYALRGPKRIHCVDANPRQNALLELKLAAIRTLAFEDFFRIFGEGYHPRFECLYLEHLRTELSPFARDWWDRHRHWFTSRRGSFYFHGLSGVVARCVRGWFRSQPKLHAATIDLLDARDVEEQRRIYDERVSPRLWNRAVNWTISRQFVMTLLGVPHPQRRLVEAQHAGGVAGFIRESVQYVFRQLPLSDNYFWRLYLTGRYDRDCCPEYLKADNFERLKSGLVDSIHLHTTTVTGFL
;
A
#
# COMPACT_ATOMS: atom_id res chain seq x y z
N MET A 1 25.95 11.24 -29.87
CA MET A 1 27.06 11.16 -28.90
C MET A 1 26.53 10.57 -27.62
N ALA A 2 26.85 9.30 -27.34
CA ALA A 2 26.42 8.60 -26.14
C ALA A 2 27.17 9.15 -24.91
N ALA A 3 26.43 9.78 -23.99
CA ALA A 3 26.96 10.16 -22.68
C ALA A 3 27.15 8.89 -21.86
N ARG A 4 28.41 8.52 -21.58
CA ARG A 4 28.76 7.45 -20.65
C ARG A 4 28.34 7.90 -19.25
N LEU A 5 27.34 7.22 -18.68
CA LEU A 5 27.03 7.35 -17.26
C LEU A 5 28.23 6.84 -16.46
N SER A 6 28.76 7.68 -15.57
CA SER A 6 29.81 7.28 -14.63
C SER A 6 29.29 6.15 -13.72
N PRO A 7 30.14 5.17 -13.36
CA PRO A 7 29.75 4.13 -12.43
C PRO A 7 29.37 4.74 -11.07
N ALA A 8 28.29 4.21 -10.47
CA ALA A 8 27.88 4.58 -9.13
C ALA A 8 29.03 4.34 -8.14
N PRO A 9 29.25 5.22 -7.15
CA PRO A 9 30.27 5.02 -6.14
C PRO A 9 30.01 3.70 -5.37
N PRO A 10 31.06 2.99 -4.94
CA PRO A 10 30.90 1.77 -4.16
C PRO A 10 30.09 2.06 -2.89
N ILE A 11 29.04 1.26 -2.66
CA ILE A 11 28.25 1.28 -1.42
C ILE A 11 29.21 0.94 -0.29
N ALA A 12 29.44 1.89 0.62
CA ALA A 12 30.23 1.65 1.81
C ALA A 12 29.61 0.48 2.59
N THR A 13 30.41 -0.55 2.88
CA THR A 13 30.03 -1.65 3.75
C THR A 13 29.77 -1.09 5.15
N ILE A 14 28.51 -0.87 5.48
CA ILE A 14 28.09 -0.57 6.84
C ILE A 14 28.27 -1.86 7.64
N GLU A 15 29.33 -1.96 8.43
CA GLU A 15 29.45 -3.04 9.41
C GLU A 15 28.21 -3.01 10.33
N PRO A 16 27.50 -4.14 10.51
CA PRO A 16 26.36 -4.19 11.40
C PRO A 16 26.85 -3.98 12.84
N GLN A 17 26.80 -2.75 13.32
CA GLN A 17 26.96 -2.48 14.75
C GLN A 17 25.86 -3.24 15.49
N ALA A 18 26.25 -4.20 16.32
CA ALA A 18 25.35 -4.92 17.20
C ALA A 18 24.72 -3.94 18.20
N THR A 19 23.58 -3.37 17.82
CA THR A 19 22.81 -2.50 18.70
C THR A 19 22.28 -3.35 19.86
N ARG A 20 22.84 -3.14 21.06
CA ARG A 20 22.26 -3.68 22.30
C ARG A 20 20.82 -3.16 22.42
N HIS A 21 19.85 -4.02 22.11
CA HIS A 21 18.43 -3.68 22.21
C HIS A 21 18.09 -3.31 23.67
N SER A 22 17.65 -2.06 23.88
CA SER A 22 17.16 -1.58 25.16
C SER A 22 15.90 -2.35 25.58
N LEU A 23 15.54 -2.30 26.87
CA LEU A 23 14.30 -2.91 27.36
C LEU A 23 13.05 -2.34 26.66
N ARG A 24 13.09 -1.06 26.27
CA ARG A 24 12.05 -0.43 25.44
C ARG A 24 11.98 -1.05 24.05
N ASP A 25 13.11 -1.27 23.38
CA ASP A 25 13.14 -1.88 22.04
C ASP A 25 12.58 -3.30 22.03
N ARG A 26 12.78 -4.06 23.13
CA ARG A 26 12.22 -5.41 23.28
C ARG A 26 10.72 -5.39 23.49
N LEU A 27 10.21 -4.42 24.26
CA LEU A 27 8.78 -4.23 24.47
C LEU A 27 8.08 -3.80 23.17
N ASP A 28 8.69 -2.86 22.44
CA ASP A 28 8.20 -2.37 21.15
C ASP A 28 8.20 -3.48 20.09
N ARG A 29 9.25 -4.32 20.02
CA ARG A 29 9.27 -5.50 19.14
C ARG A 29 8.18 -6.51 19.50
N ARG A 30 7.94 -6.77 20.79
CA ARG A 30 6.87 -7.70 21.22
C ARG A 30 5.49 -7.16 20.88
N LEU A 31 5.26 -5.86 21.08
CA LEU A 31 4.01 -5.19 20.70
C LEU A 31 3.82 -5.21 19.19
N PHE A 32 4.86 -4.87 18.43
CA PHE A 32 4.85 -4.94 16.96
C PHE A 32 4.51 -6.35 16.48
N ASN A 33 5.21 -7.38 16.99
CA ASN A 33 4.94 -8.76 16.62
C ASN A 33 3.52 -9.19 16.99
N ALA A 34 2.99 -8.77 18.15
CA ALA A 34 1.63 -9.09 18.56
C ALA A 34 0.57 -8.42 17.68
N ILE A 35 0.80 -7.16 17.27
CA ILE A 35 -0.10 -6.43 16.36
C ILE A 35 -0.03 -7.03 14.96
N TRP A 36 1.18 -7.24 14.45
CA TRP A 36 1.46 -7.75 13.12
C TRP A 36 0.94 -9.20 12.96
N SER A 37 1.14 -10.07 13.95
CA SER A 37 0.72 -11.48 13.90
C SER A 37 -0.78 -11.71 14.01
N ARG A 38 -1.58 -10.68 14.29
CA ARG A 38 -3.04 -10.78 14.46
C ARG A 38 -3.85 -10.03 13.40
N ASN A 39 -3.22 -9.12 12.66
CA ASN A 39 -3.91 -8.21 11.76
C ASN A 39 -3.43 -8.37 10.32
N LEU A 40 -4.33 -8.13 9.38
CA LEU A 40 -3.94 -7.74 8.03
C LEU A 40 -3.27 -6.36 8.13
N VAL A 41 -1.99 -6.26 7.81
CA VAL A 41 -1.21 -5.03 8.02
C VAL A 41 -1.52 -4.03 6.92
N TYR A 42 -1.34 -4.44 5.66
CA TYR A 42 -1.55 -3.61 4.49
C TYR A 42 -2.72 -4.12 3.67
N ASN A 43 -3.72 -3.28 3.44
CA ASN A 43 -4.84 -3.59 2.55
C ASN A 43 -4.60 -3.12 1.10
N THR A 44 -3.56 -2.31 0.88
CA THR A 44 -2.98 -1.94 -0.42
C THR A 44 -1.46 -1.80 -0.30
N CYS A 45 -0.73 -1.88 -1.41
CA CYS A 45 0.69 -1.49 -1.45
C CYS A 45 0.82 0.03 -1.57
N TRP A 46 1.91 0.57 -1.04
CA TRP A 46 2.22 2.02 -1.04
C TRP A 46 3.46 2.36 -1.87
N GLU A 47 4.06 1.35 -2.47
CA GLU A 47 5.18 1.41 -3.38
C GLU A 47 4.67 1.54 -4.82
N ASP A 48 5.14 2.56 -5.55
CA ASP A 48 4.72 2.81 -6.92
C ASP A 48 5.34 1.82 -7.92
N PRO A 49 4.56 0.86 -8.46
CA PRO A 49 5.10 -0.11 -9.40
C PRO A 49 5.51 0.52 -10.74
N ALA A 50 5.08 1.76 -11.05
CA ALA A 50 5.55 2.47 -12.25
C ALA A 50 7.04 2.79 -12.20
N VAL A 51 7.58 3.04 -11.00
CA VAL A 51 9.02 3.22 -10.79
C VAL A 51 9.73 1.88 -10.91
N ASP A 52 9.18 0.82 -10.34
CA ASP A 52 9.73 -0.53 -10.42
C ASP A 52 9.80 -1.03 -11.87
N ARG A 53 8.78 -0.77 -12.69
CA ARG A 53 8.81 -1.10 -14.13
C ARG A 53 9.94 -0.43 -14.89
N GLN A 54 10.25 0.82 -14.56
CA GLN A 54 11.34 1.57 -15.19
C GLN A 54 12.71 1.02 -14.77
N ALA A 55 12.86 0.69 -13.48
CA ALA A 55 14.12 0.23 -12.90
C ALA A 55 14.43 -1.22 -13.26
N LEU A 56 13.43 -2.12 -13.15
CA LEU A 56 13.62 -3.56 -13.27
C LEU A 56 13.52 -4.07 -14.71
N GLN A 57 12.74 -3.38 -15.57
CA GLN A 57 12.55 -3.76 -16.98
C GLN A 57 12.19 -5.24 -17.20
N LEU A 58 11.30 -5.77 -16.34
CA LEU A 58 10.94 -7.19 -16.30
C LEU A 58 10.49 -7.71 -17.68
N GLY A 59 10.97 -8.90 -18.03
CA GLY A 59 10.66 -9.67 -19.22
C GLY A 59 10.45 -11.16 -18.93
N ALA A 60 10.20 -11.93 -19.99
CA ALA A 60 9.68 -13.30 -19.90
C ALA A 60 10.60 -14.34 -19.26
N ASP A 61 11.91 -14.06 -19.18
CA ASP A 61 12.89 -14.96 -18.57
C ASP A 61 13.11 -14.68 -17.07
N ASP A 62 12.57 -13.58 -16.56
CA ASP A 62 12.84 -13.12 -15.20
C ASP A 62 12.09 -13.92 -14.13
N VAL A 63 12.77 -14.13 -13.01
CA VAL A 63 12.22 -14.71 -11.79
C VAL A 63 12.34 -13.67 -10.68
N VAL A 64 11.21 -13.23 -10.14
CA VAL A 64 11.14 -12.11 -9.19
C VAL A 64 10.75 -12.61 -7.82
N LEU A 65 11.44 -12.17 -6.78
CA LEU A 65 10.97 -12.26 -5.39
C LEU A 65 10.33 -10.92 -5.01
N VAL A 66 9.13 -10.95 -4.46
CA VAL A 66 8.42 -9.77 -3.95
C VAL A 66 7.87 -10.06 -2.56
N ILE A 67 7.98 -9.09 -1.65
CA ILE A 67 7.29 -9.18 -0.36
C ILE A 67 5.80 -9.00 -0.62
N THR A 68 4.98 -10.00 -0.29
CA THR A 68 3.58 -10.05 -0.76
C THR A 68 2.81 -8.77 -0.41
N SER A 69 2.89 -8.31 0.84
CA SER A 69 2.13 -7.14 1.29
C SER A 69 0.64 -7.27 0.95
N ALA A 70 0.05 -6.38 0.14
CA ALA A 70 -1.34 -6.53 -0.31
C ALA A 70 -1.48 -7.21 -1.69
N GLY A 71 -0.38 -7.66 -2.28
CA GLY A 71 -0.33 -8.31 -3.58
C GLY A 71 -0.48 -7.37 -4.79
N CYS A 72 -0.54 -6.05 -4.59
CA CYS A 72 -0.78 -5.11 -5.69
C CYS A 72 0.39 -5.07 -6.67
N ASN A 73 1.62 -4.93 -6.17
CA ASN A 73 2.81 -4.89 -7.02
C ASN A 73 3.09 -6.25 -7.68
N ALA A 74 2.79 -7.36 -7.00
CA ALA A 74 2.89 -8.69 -7.60
C ALA A 74 1.98 -8.85 -8.83
N LEU A 75 0.72 -8.37 -8.75
CA LEU A 75 -0.20 -8.37 -9.89
C LEU A 75 0.26 -7.41 -10.99
N ASP A 76 0.83 -6.26 -10.62
CA ASP A 76 1.41 -5.32 -11.58
C ASP A 76 2.60 -5.95 -12.33
N TYR A 77 3.52 -6.59 -11.62
CA TYR A 77 4.65 -7.28 -12.22
C TYR A 77 4.22 -8.43 -13.11
N ALA A 78 3.15 -9.15 -12.76
CA ALA A 78 2.59 -10.20 -13.61
C ALA A 78 2.14 -9.66 -14.98
N LEU A 79 1.70 -8.39 -15.08
CA LEU A 79 1.38 -7.74 -16.35
C LEU A 79 2.60 -7.57 -17.28
N ARG A 80 3.82 -7.69 -16.74
CA ARG A 80 5.06 -7.72 -17.54
C ARG A 80 5.39 -9.11 -18.08
N GLY A 81 4.62 -10.13 -17.67
CA GLY A 81 4.78 -11.51 -18.09
C GLY A 81 6.11 -12.16 -17.70
N PRO A 82 6.65 -11.97 -16.49
CA PRO A 82 7.86 -12.68 -16.06
C PRO A 82 7.61 -14.19 -15.98
N LYS A 83 8.69 -14.97 -16.05
CA LYS A 83 8.64 -16.42 -15.92
C LYS A 83 7.98 -16.85 -14.61
N ARG A 84 8.32 -16.15 -13.52
CA ARG A 84 7.85 -16.50 -12.18
C ARG A 84 7.93 -15.33 -11.21
N ILE A 85 6.93 -15.22 -10.34
CA ILE A 85 6.89 -14.28 -9.21
C ILE A 85 6.71 -15.08 -7.92
N HIS A 86 7.70 -15.01 -7.04
CA HIS A 86 7.65 -15.55 -5.68
C HIS A 86 7.19 -14.46 -4.72
N CYS A 87 5.93 -14.55 -4.30
CA CYS A 87 5.34 -13.69 -3.29
C CYS A 87 5.63 -14.27 -1.90
N VAL A 88 6.52 -13.64 -1.14
CA VAL A 88 6.97 -14.13 0.16
C VAL A 88 6.48 -13.19 1.26
N ASP A 89 5.76 -13.72 2.25
CA ASP A 89 5.37 -12.93 3.43
C ASP A 89 5.29 -13.81 4.66
N ALA A 90 5.82 -13.30 5.77
CA ALA A 90 5.76 -14.02 7.02
C ALA A 90 4.37 -13.88 7.68
N ASN A 91 3.55 -12.90 7.29
CA ASN A 91 2.17 -12.76 7.75
C ASN A 91 1.24 -13.47 6.76
N PRO A 92 0.66 -14.63 7.13
CA PRO A 92 -0.20 -15.39 6.22
C PRO A 92 -1.45 -14.61 5.76
N ARG A 93 -1.84 -13.53 6.46
CA ARG A 93 -2.99 -12.69 6.08
C ARG A 93 -2.73 -11.85 4.83
N GLN A 94 -1.47 -11.47 4.60
CA GLN A 94 -1.04 -10.77 3.40
C GLN A 94 -1.15 -11.69 2.18
N ASN A 95 -0.66 -12.92 2.33
CA ASN A 95 -0.87 -13.98 1.34
C ASN A 95 -2.35 -14.30 1.14
N ALA A 96 -3.15 -14.38 2.22
CA ALA A 96 -4.59 -14.60 2.10
C ALA A 96 -5.31 -13.50 1.30
N LEU A 97 -4.87 -12.24 1.38
CA LEU A 97 -5.43 -11.15 0.56
C LEU A 97 -5.05 -11.30 -0.91
N LEU A 98 -3.80 -11.67 -1.21
CA LEU A 98 -3.41 -11.96 -2.59
C LEU A 98 -4.17 -13.19 -3.12
N GLU A 99 -4.33 -14.27 -2.35
CA GLU A 99 -5.14 -15.42 -2.74
C GLU A 99 -6.58 -15.02 -3.08
N LEU A 100 -7.21 -14.14 -2.29
CA LEU A 100 -8.56 -13.65 -2.57
C LEU A 100 -8.63 -12.86 -3.89
N LYS A 101 -7.60 -12.04 -4.18
CA LYS A 101 -7.51 -11.32 -5.47
C LYS A 101 -7.31 -12.28 -6.63
N LEU A 102 -6.43 -13.28 -6.50
CA LEU A 102 -6.17 -14.28 -7.54
C LEU A 102 -7.40 -15.13 -7.84
N ALA A 103 -8.10 -15.60 -6.79
CA ALA A 103 -9.37 -16.32 -6.94
C ALA A 103 -10.39 -15.46 -7.69
N ALA A 104 -10.53 -14.19 -7.33
CA ALA A 104 -11.46 -13.27 -7.97
C ALA A 104 -11.10 -12.97 -9.43
N ILE A 105 -9.81 -12.82 -9.76
CA ILE A 105 -9.35 -12.67 -11.15
C ILE A 105 -9.72 -13.90 -11.97
N ARG A 106 -9.52 -15.11 -11.43
CA ARG A 106 -9.80 -16.36 -12.14
C ARG A 106 -11.29 -16.58 -12.38
N THR A 107 -12.14 -16.28 -11.40
CA THR A 107 -13.53 -16.76 -11.43
C THR A 107 -14.58 -15.68 -11.69
N LEU A 108 -14.29 -14.40 -11.42
CA LEU A 108 -15.29 -13.32 -11.54
C LEU A 108 -15.18 -12.55 -12.85
N ALA A 109 -16.23 -11.81 -13.21
CA ALA A 109 -16.18 -10.79 -14.24
C ALA A 109 -15.50 -9.51 -13.71
N PHE A 110 -14.94 -8.70 -14.62
CA PHE A 110 -14.25 -7.47 -14.27
C PHE A 110 -15.08 -6.54 -13.37
N GLU A 111 -16.37 -6.39 -13.66
CA GLU A 111 -17.24 -5.49 -12.90
C GLU A 111 -17.40 -5.92 -11.43
N ASP A 112 -17.54 -7.21 -11.15
CA ASP A 112 -17.56 -7.70 -9.77
C ASP A 112 -16.19 -7.53 -9.10
N PHE A 113 -15.10 -7.82 -9.82
CA PHE A 113 -13.74 -7.62 -9.32
C PHE A 113 -13.46 -6.16 -8.94
N PHE A 114 -13.81 -5.22 -9.83
CA PHE A 114 -13.60 -3.79 -9.61
C PHE A 114 -14.47 -3.26 -8.47
N ARG A 115 -15.68 -3.76 -8.26
CA ARG A 115 -16.46 -3.36 -7.08
C ARG A 115 -15.83 -3.86 -5.78
N ILE A 116 -15.35 -5.11 -5.75
CA ILE A 116 -14.70 -5.69 -4.56
C ILE A 116 -13.40 -4.96 -4.23
N PHE A 117 -12.51 -4.75 -5.19
CA PHE A 117 -11.16 -4.23 -4.95
C PHE A 117 -10.93 -2.80 -5.46
N GLY A 118 -11.69 -2.30 -6.43
CA GLY A 118 -11.69 -0.88 -6.80
C GLY A 118 -12.50 -0.06 -5.80
N GLU A 119 -13.77 -0.40 -5.60
CA GLU A 119 -14.68 0.33 -4.71
C GLU A 119 -14.55 -0.09 -3.24
N GLY A 120 -13.94 -1.25 -2.97
CA GLY A 120 -13.84 -1.82 -1.62
C GLY A 120 -15.19 -2.28 -1.06
N TYR A 121 -16.21 -2.44 -1.90
CA TYR A 121 -17.58 -2.76 -1.51
C TYR A 121 -18.33 -3.53 -2.61
N HIS A 122 -18.98 -4.63 -2.23
CA HIS A 122 -19.89 -5.36 -3.10
C HIS A 122 -21.12 -5.87 -2.32
N PRO A 123 -22.36 -5.52 -2.70
CA PRO A 123 -23.57 -5.91 -1.98
C PRO A 123 -23.81 -7.42 -1.97
N ARG A 124 -23.31 -8.13 -2.99
CA ARG A 124 -23.39 -9.60 -3.09
C ARG A 124 -22.05 -10.29 -2.80
N PHE A 125 -21.11 -9.61 -2.13
CA PHE A 125 -19.78 -10.20 -1.87
C PHE A 125 -19.90 -11.57 -1.20
N GLU A 126 -20.84 -11.72 -0.27
CA GLU A 126 -21.04 -12.99 0.44
C GLU A 126 -21.41 -14.14 -0.50
N CYS A 127 -22.34 -13.94 -1.44
CA CYS A 127 -22.70 -14.94 -2.45
C CYS A 127 -21.50 -15.26 -3.34
N LEU A 128 -20.87 -14.23 -3.92
CA LEU A 128 -19.71 -14.41 -4.80
C LEU A 128 -18.57 -15.16 -4.09
N TYR A 129 -18.33 -14.83 -2.82
CA TYR A 129 -17.32 -15.50 -2.04
C TYR A 129 -17.63 -16.99 -1.85
N LEU A 130 -18.86 -17.33 -1.43
CA LEU A 130 -19.25 -18.72 -1.17
C LEU A 130 -19.30 -19.57 -2.45
N GLU A 131 -19.79 -18.99 -3.55
CA GLU A 131 -20.04 -19.69 -4.82
C GLU A 131 -18.79 -19.80 -5.69
N HIS A 132 -17.89 -18.80 -5.66
CA HIS A 132 -16.80 -18.69 -6.64
C HIS A 132 -15.40 -18.52 -6.04
N LEU A 133 -15.25 -17.90 -4.87
CA LEU A 133 -13.91 -17.56 -4.35
C LEU A 133 -13.41 -18.61 -3.36
N ARG A 134 -14.28 -19.05 -2.46
CA ARG A 134 -13.88 -19.81 -1.26
C ARG A 134 -13.17 -21.13 -1.59
N THR A 135 -13.58 -21.82 -2.64
CA THR A 135 -13.00 -23.12 -3.05
C THR A 135 -11.56 -22.98 -3.54
N GLU A 136 -11.19 -21.83 -4.11
CA GLU A 136 -9.84 -21.54 -4.63
C GLU A 136 -8.82 -21.22 -3.52
N LEU A 137 -9.30 -20.89 -2.32
CA LEU A 137 -8.46 -20.42 -1.21
C LEU A 137 -7.82 -21.58 -0.45
N SER A 138 -6.62 -21.36 0.07
CA SER A 138 -5.98 -22.24 1.05
C SER A 138 -6.79 -22.34 2.35
N PRO A 139 -6.60 -23.39 3.18
CA PRO A 139 -7.32 -23.53 4.44
C PRO A 139 -7.21 -22.32 5.37
N PHE A 140 -6.03 -21.70 5.45
CA PHE A 140 -5.84 -20.48 6.25
C PHE A 140 -6.63 -19.30 5.67
N ALA A 141 -6.52 -19.07 4.36
CA ALA A 141 -7.22 -17.97 3.70
C ALA A 141 -8.74 -18.11 3.81
N ARG A 142 -9.28 -19.34 3.70
CA ARG A 142 -10.71 -19.63 3.94
C ARG A 142 -11.13 -19.25 5.37
N ASP A 143 -10.45 -19.78 6.39
CA ASP A 143 -10.78 -19.49 7.80
C ASP A 143 -10.68 -17.99 8.12
N TRP A 144 -9.68 -17.31 7.54
CA TRP A 144 -9.56 -15.86 7.67
C TRP A 144 -10.73 -15.14 7.02
N TRP A 145 -11.00 -15.37 5.74
CA TRP A 145 -12.01 -14.62 5.01
C TRP A 145 -13.44 -14.97 5.43
N ASP A 146 -13.72 -16.21 5.82
CA ASP A 146 -15.02 -16.65 6.36
C ASP A 146 -15.49 -15.72 7.50
N ARG A 147 -14.56 -15.28 8.36
CA ARG A 147 -14.80 -14.36 9.48
C ARG A 147 -14.83 -12.87 9.09
N HIS A 148 -14.25 -12.50 7.95
CA HIS A 148 -14.03 -11.10 7.56
C HIS A 148 -14.79 -10.67 6.29
N ARG A 149 -15.70 -11.49 5.75
CA ARG A 149 -16.57 -11.13 4.60
C ARG A 149 -17.26 -9.78 4.73
N HIS A 150 -17.65 -9.42 5.95
CA HIS A 150 -18.33 -8.16 6.27
C HIS A 150 -17.50 -6.90 5.94
N TRP A 151 -16.19 -7.03 5.70
CA TRP A 151 -15.32 -5.93 5.30
C TRP A 151 -15.65 -5.39 3.91
N PHE A 152 -16.27 -6.21 3.06
CA PHE A 152 -16.67 -5.83 1.69
C PHE A 152 -18.16 -5.57 1.55
N THR A 153 -18.98 -5.75 2.59
CA THR A 153 -20.45 -5.60 2.49
C THR A 153 -21.01 -4.40 3.25
N SER A 154 -20.15 -3.60 3.89
CA SER A 154 -20.59 -2.43 4.65
C SER A 154 -20.81 -1.21 3.74
N ARG A 155 -22.06 -0.75 3.60
CA ARG A 155 -22.37 0.50 2.88
C ARG A 155 -21.75 1.76 3.52
N ARG A 156 -21.39 1.68 4.81
CA ARG A 156 -20.81 2.77 5.59
C ARG A 156 -19.27 2.73 5.64
N GLY A 157 -18.66 1.69 5.07
CA GLY A 157 -17.21 1.50 5.13
C GLY A 157 -16.71 0.56 4.05
N SER A 158 -15.73 1.03 3.30
CA SER A 158 -14.96 0.23 2.34
C SER A 158 -13.95 -0.67 3.06
N PHE A 159 -13.61 -1.79 2.43
CA PHE A 159 -12.48 -2.68 2.74
C PHE A 159 -11.20 -1.92 3.13
N TYR A 160 -10.93 -0.78 2.46
CA TYR A 160 -9.76 0.04 2.69
C TYR A 160 -9.70 0.72 4.07
N PHE A 161 -10.78 0.64 4.84
CA PHE A 161 -10.81 1.08 6.25
C PHE A 161 -10.76 -0.08 7.23
N HIS A 162 -10.38 -1.29 6.80
CA HIS A 162 -10.18 -2.47 7.64
C HIS A 162 -8.71 -2.93 7.64
N GLY A 163 -8.35 -3.78 8.61
CA GLY A 163 -6.95 -4.11 8.92
C GLY A 163 -6.24 -2.97 9.67
N LEU A 164 -4.94 -3.15 9.93
CA LEU A 164 -4.16 -2.18 10.70
C LEU A 164 -4.05 -0.83 9.97
N SER A 165 -3.62 -0.85 8.71
CA SER A 165 -3.58 0.33 7.84
C SER A 165 -4.95 0.99 7.69
N GLY A 166 -6.01 0.20 7.56
CA GLY A 166 -7.38 0.72 7.48
C GLY A 166 -7.88 1.39 8.75
N VAL A 167 -7.47 0.93 9.95
CA VAL A 167 -7.75 1.62 11.22
C VAL A 167 -7.07 2.99 11.23
N VAL A 168 -5.80 3.08 10.83
CA VAL A 168 -5.09 4.35 10.71
C VAL A 168 -5.79 5.27 9.71
N ALA A 169 -6.14 4.75 8.52
CA ALA A 169 -6.87 5.50 7.50
C ALA A 169 -8.22 6.03 8.02
N ARG A 170 -8.95 5.24 8.80
CA ARG A 170 -10.23 5.66 9.40
C ARG A 170 -10.06 6.79 10.41
N CYS A 171 -9.01 6.73 11.23
CA CYS A 171 -8.67 7.81 12.17
C CYS A 171 -8.32 9.11 11.43
N VAL A 172 -7.45 9.02 10.41
CA VAL A 172 -7.08 10.16 9.56
C VAL A 172 -8.33 10.74 8.89
N ARG A 173 -9.16 9.91 8.28
CA ARG A 173 -10.43 10.32 7.65
C ARG A 173 -11.37 11.00 8.65
N GLY A 174 -11.48 10.47 9.87
CA GLY A 174 -12.27 11.08 10.95
C GLY A 174 -11.78 12.48 11.32
N TRP A 175 -10.46 12.67 11.40
CA TRP A 175 -9.84 13.97 11.65
C TRP A 175 -10.03 14.95 10.49
N PHE A 176 -9.90 14.51 9.24
CA PHE A 176 -10.22 15.37 8.09
C PHE A 176 -11.69 15.79 8.11
N ARG A 177 -12.61 14.87 8.40
CA ARG A 177 -14.06 15.18 8.52
C ARG A 177 -14.38 16.17 9.64
N SER A 178 -13.61 16.19 10.73
CA SER A 178 -13.77 17.20 11.78
C SER A 178 -13.18 18.56 11.41
N GLN A 179 -12.49 18.67 10.26
CA GLN A 179 -11.98 19.92 9.69
C GLN A 179 -12.56 20.19 8.30
N PRO A 180 -13.83 20.63 8.17
CA PRO A 180 -14.51 20.75 6.89
C PRO A 180 -13.77 21.58 5.84
N LYS A 181 -13.12 22.68 6.25
CA LYS A 181 -12.34 23.55 5.35
C LYS A 181 -11.10 22.85 4.80
N LEU A 182 -10.41 22.06 5.62
CA LEU A 182 -9.25 21.28 5.19
C LEU A 182 -9.69 20.12 4.30
N HIS A 183 -10.74 19.39 4.69
CA HIS A 183 -11.31 18.32 3.88
C HIS A 183 -11.71 18.81 2.48
N ALA A 184 -12.48 19.91 2.39
CA ALA A 184 -12.84 20.49 1.10
C ALA A 184 -11.62 20.90 0.27
N ALA A 185 -10.64 21.57 0.89
CA ALA A 185 -9.40 21.94 0.19
C ALA A 185 -8.59 20.74 -0.29
N THR A 186 -8.59 19.63 0.45
CA THR A 186 -7.91 18.40 0.05
C THR A 186 -8.62 17.68 -1.09
N ILE A 187 -9.95 17.68 -1.13
CA ILE A 187 -10.70 17.17 -2.29
C ILE A 187 -10.41 18.02 -3.52
N ASP A 188 -10.49 19.36 -3.41
CA ASP A 188 -10.17 20.26 -4.51
C ASP A 188 -8.71 20.08 -4.99
N LEU A 189 -7.78 19.77 -4.08
CA LEU A 189 -6.39 19.48 -4.42
C LEU A 189 -6.26 18.19 -5.24
N LEU A 190 -7.00 17.14 -4.88
CA LEU A 190 -6.99 15.86 -5.60
C LEU A 190 -7.64 15.95 -6.99
N ASP A 191 -8.62 16.84 -7.13
CA ASP A 191 -9.38 17.06 -8.37
C ASP A 191 -8.85 18.26 -9.18
N ALA A 192 -7.67 18.78 -8.81
CA ALA A 192 -7.01 19.88 -9.54
C ALA A 192 -6.70 19.47 -10.99
N ARG A 193 -6.88 20.40 -11.93
CA ARG A 193 -6.74 20.12 -13.37
C ARG A 193 -5.29 20.03 -13.82
N ASP A 194 -4.42 20.76 -13.14
CA ASP A 194 -3.00 20.81 -13.42
C ASP A 194 -2.19 21.08 -12.14
N VAL A 195 -0.86 20.88 -12.26
CA VAL A 195 0.07 21.01 -11.14
C VAL A 195 0.14 22.44 -10.59
N GLU A 196 -0.17 23.46 -11.40
CA GLU A 196 -0.11 24.85 -10.95
C GLU A 196 -1.33 25.22 -10.09
N GLU A 197 -2.53 24.81 -10.52
CA GLU A 197 -3.73 24.87 -9.69
C GLU A 197 -3.55 24.06 -8.40
N GLN A 198 -2.97 22.86 -8.49
CA GLN A 198 -2.64 22.02 -7.35
C GLN A 198 -1.71 22.75 -6.35
N ARG A 199 -0.62 23.37 -6.83
CA ARG A 199 0.30 24.16 -5.98
C ARG A 199 -0.42 25.30 -5.27
N ARG A 200 -1.24 26.07 -5.98
CA ARG A 200 -2.01 27.18 -5.41
C ARG A 200 -2.96 26.68 -4.31
N ILE A 201 -3.72 25.62 -4.58
CA ILE A 201 -4.62 25.03 -3.57
C ILE A 201 -3.83 24.53 -2.36
N TYR A 202 -2.68 23.87 -2.58
CA TYR A 202 -1.84 23.40 -1.50
C TYR A 202 -1.33 24.56 -0.63
N ASP A 203 -0.69 25.56 -1.25
CA ASP A 203 -0.01 26.66 -0.57
C ASP A 203 -1.01 27.58 0.17
N GLU A 204 -2.17 27.88 -0.43
CA GLU A 204 -3.16 28.81 0.14
C GLU A 204 -4.17 28.14 1.08
N ARG A 205 -4.57 26.90 0.77
CA ARG A 205 -5.73 26.26 1.41
C ARG A 205 -5.38 25.06 2.27
N VAL A 206 -4.49 24.18 1.82
CA VAL A 206 -4.17 22.93 2.54
C VAL A 206 -3.07 23.13 3.58
N SER A 207 -1.89 23.58 3.16
CA SER A 207 -0.68 23.70 3.97
C SER A 207 -0.88 24.50 5.28
N PRO A 208 -1.54 25.69 5.28
CA PRO A 208 -1.74 26.47 6.49
C PRO A 208 -2.65 25.79 7.53
N ARG A 209 -3.52 24.87 7.10
CA ARG A 209 -4.48 24.16 7.96
C ARG A 209 -3.94 22.81 8.42
N LEU A 210 -3.24 22.11 7.52
CA LEU A 210 -2.64 20.80 7.77
C LEU A 210 -1.50 20.90 8.79
N TRP A 211 -0.56 21.83 8.59
CA TRP A 211 0.69 21.88 9.38
C TRP A 211 0.57 22.71 10.67
N ASN A 212 -0.31 22.29 11.57
CA ASN A 212 -0.42 22.88 12.90
C ASN A 212 0.45 22.13 13.94
N ARG A 213 0.60 22.74 15.14
CA ARG A 213 1.43 22.18 16.23
C ARG A 213 0.99 20.77 16.65
N ALA A 214 -0.31 20.46 16.64
CA ALA A 214 -0.83 19.16 17.03
C ALA A 214 -0.48 18.06 16.01
N VAL A 215 -0.57 18.38 14.71
CA VAL A 215 -0.16 17.46 13.63
C VAL A 215 1.33 17.19 13.69
N ASN A 216 2.16 18.25 13.78
CA ASN A 216 3.62 18.12 13.88
C ASN A 216 4.04 17.29 15.10
N TRP A 217 3.38 17.51 16.24
CA TRP A 217 3.61 16.70 17.44
C TRP A 217 3.20 15.24 17.22
N THR A 218 2.07 14.98 16.58
CA THR A 218 1.55 13.62 16.34
C THR A 218 2.48 12.82 15.44
N ILE A 219 2.88 13.37 14.29
CA ILE A 219 3.75 12.68 13.32
C ILE A 219 5.19 12.49 13.85
N SER A 220 5.60 13.25 14.87
CA SER A 220 6.90 13.06 15.52
C SER A 220 6.93 11.86 16.49
N ARG A 221 5.78 11.22 16.79
CA ARG A 221 5.66 10.13 17.76
C ARG A 221 6.03 8.77 17.15
N GLN A 222 6.85 8.00 17.88
CA GLN A 222 7.27 6.63 17.49
C GLN A 222 6.09 5.71 17.22
N PHE A 223 5.07 5.77 18.07
CA PHE A 223 3.90 4.91 17.97
C PHE A 223 3.18 5.07 16.62
N VAL A 224 3.10 6.29 16.08
CA VAL A 224 2.49 6.56 14.78
C VAL A 224 3.34 5.94 13.66
N MET A 225 4.66 6.05 13.74
CA MET A 225 5.57 5.43 12.76
C MET A 225 5.48 3.90 12.77
N THR A 226 5.42 3.29 13.95
CA THR A 226 5.23 1.84 14.10
C THR A 226 3.89 1.38 13.52
N LEU A 227 2.82 2.15 13.67
CA LEU A 227 1.51 1.86 13.07
C LEU A 227 1.51 1.99 11.54
N LEU A 228 2.36 2.87 11.00
CA LEU A 228 2.62 2.99 9.56
C LEU A 228 3.61 1.94 9.05
N GLY A 229 4.03 1.00 9.91
CA GLY A 229 4.93 -0.09 9.56
C GLY A 229 6.40 0.32 9.43
N VAL A 230 6.78 1.54 9.83
CA VAL A 230 8.18 2.01 9.79
C VAL A 230 8.93 1.49 11.02
N PRO A 231 9.91 0.58 10.86
CA PRO A 231 10.66 0.03 11.99
C PRO A 231 11.58 1.06 12.64
N HIS A 232 11.87 0.89 13.94
CA HIS A 232 12.74 1.78 14.70
C HIS A 232 14.13 2.06 14.06
N PRO A 233 14.82 1.07 13.45
CA PRO A 233 16.08 1.34 12.75
C PRO A 233 15.96 2.32 11.57
N GLN A 234 14.86 2.24 10.79
CA GLN A 234 14.63 3.13 9.65
C GLN A 234 14.40 4.57 10.09
N ARG A 235 13.72 4.77 11.22
CA ARG A 235 13.56 6.11 11.82
C ARG A 235 14.88 6.77 12.17
N ARG A 236 15.82 6.04 12.79
CA ARG A 236 17.13 6.61 13.17
C ARG A 236 17.92 7.11 11.97
N LEU A 237 17.78 6.43 10.82
CA LEU A 237 18.39 6.89 9.57
C LEU A 237 17.79 8.23 9.12
N VAL A 238 16.45 8.35 9.14
CA VAL A 238 15.75 9.61 8.80
C VAL A 238 16.15 10.74 9.76
N GLU A 239 16.19 10.47 11.06
CA GLU A 239 16.59 11.48 12.07
C GLU A 239 18.04 11.93 11.91
N ALA A 240 18.93 11.04 11.47
CA ALA A 240 20.33 11.38 11.21
C ALA A 240 20.51 12.19 9.91
N GLN A 241 19.61 12.03 8.93
CA GLN A 241 19.73 12.64 7.61
C GLN A 241 18.94 13.96 7.47
N HIS A 242 17.95 14.22 8.32
CA HIS A 242 17.09 15.40 8.24
C HIS A 242 17.18 16.26 9.52
N ALA A 243 17.63 17.51 9.38
CA ALA A 243 17.76 18.46 10.49
C ALA A 243 16.43 18.75 11.21
N GLY A 244 15.29 18.64 10.51
CA GLY A 244 13.94 18.76 11.08
C GLY A 244 13.40 17.47 11.72
N GLY A 245 14.21 16.42 11.82
CA GLY A 245 13.80 15.09 12.25
C GLY A 245 12.71 14.48 11.36
N VAL A 246 12.03 13.47 11.90
CA VAL A 246 10.95 12.73 11.20
C VAL A 246 9.82 13.63 10.73
N ALA A 247 9.42 14.62 11.55
CA ALA A 247 8.34 15.53 11.22
C ALA A 247 8.71 16.45 10.03
N GLY A 248 9.95 16.93 9.99
CA GLY A 248 10.47 17.70 8.86
C GLY A 248 10.47 16.86 7.57
N PHE A 249 11.00 15.64 7.64
CA PHE A 249 11.01 14.72 6.50
C PHE A 249 9.60 14.42 5.95
N ILE A 250 8.64 14.13 6.83
CA ILE A 250 7.24 13.88 6.42
C ILE A 250 6.64 15.12 5.76
N ARG A 251 6.90 16.31 6.33
CA ARG A 251 6.40 17.57 5.76
C ARG A 251 6.98 17.84 4.38
N GLU A 252 8.29 17.69 4.21
CA GLU A 252 8.98 17.86 2.93
C GLU A 252 8.47 16.84 1.89
N SER A 253 8.28 15.58 2.30
CA SER A 253 7.75 14.53 1.42
C SER A 253 6.33 14.82 0.96
N VAL A 254 5.42 15.16 1.89
CA VAL A 254 4.04 15.53 1.56
C VAL A 254 4.01 16.80 0.69
N GLN A 255 4.85 17.80 1.01
CA GLN A 255 4.96 19.01 0.21
C GLN A 255 5.44 18.71 -1.22
N TYR A 256 6.44 17.84 -1.38
CA TYR A 256 6.92 17.43 -2.69
C TYR A 256 5.82 16.74 -3.50
N VAL A 257 5.16 15.73 -2.92
CA VAL A 257 4.06 15.02 -3.60
C VAL A 257 2.93 15.98 -3.97
N PHE A 258 2.47 16.81 -3.03
CA PHE A 258 1.30 17.67 -3.25
C PHE A 258 1.61 18.92 -4.07
N ARG A 259 2.87 19.23 -4.38
CA ARG A 259 3.24 20.40 -5.21
C ARG A 259 3.92 20.05 -6.53
N GLN A 260 4.53 18.88 -6.66
CA GLN A 260 5.39 18.55 -7.79
C GLN A 260 4.90 17.37 -8.61
N LEU A 261 4.20 16.43 -7.98
CA LEU A 261 3.65 15.27 -8.68
C LEU A 261 2.18 15.54 -9.01
N PRO A 262 1.70 15.20 -10.22
CA PRO A 262 0.28 15.28 -10.53
C PRO A 262 -0.49 14.36 -9.57
N LEU A 263 -1.48 14.89 -8.87
CA LEU A 263 -2.34 14.09 -7.99
C LEU A 263 -3.50 13.43 -8.73
N SER A 264 -3.78 13.87 -9.96
CA SER A 264 -4.84 13.35 -10.81
C SER A 264 -4.67 11.87 -11.16
N ASP A 265 -3.43 11.38 -11.24
CA ASP A 265 -3.09 9.96 -11.46
C ASP A 265 -2.54 9.27 -10.20
N ASN A 266 -2.45 9.97 -9.08
CA ASN A 266 -1.91 9.44 -7.82
C ASN A 266 -3.00 8.78 -6.97
N TYR A 267 -3.26 7.51 -7.25
CA TYR A 267 -4.30 6.74 -6.59
C TYR A 267 -4.03 6.42 -5.11
N PHE A 268 -2.77 6.47 -4.65
CA PHE A 268 -2.39 6.10 -3.28
C PHE A 268 -3.07 6.98 -2.23
N TRP A 269 -2.96 8.31 -2.42
CA TRP A 269 -3.54 9.28 -1.49
C TRP A 269 -5.05 9.34 -1.58
N ARG A 270 -5.59 9.25 -2.80
CA ARG A 270 -7.03 9.23 -3.06
C ARG A 270 -7.70 8.09 -2.30
N LEU A 271 -7.12 6.88 -2.31
CA LEU A 271 -7.68 5.69 -1.69
C LEU A 271 -8.07 5.86 -0.22
N TYR A 272 -7.18 6.37 0.64
CA TYR A 272 -7.49 6.49 2.07
C TYR A 272 -8.31 7.73 2.43
N LEU A 273 -8.38 8.72 1.52
CA LEU A 273 -9.24 9.88 1.69
C LEU A 273 -10.70 9.57 1.29
N THR A 274 -10.89 8.87 0.17
CA THR A 274 -12.23 8.58 -0.38
C THR A 274 -12.74 7.19 0.00
N GLY A 275 -11.83 6.24 0.25
CA GLY A 275 -12.13 4.85 0.53
C GLY A 275 -12.24 3.97 -0.71
N ARG A 276 -11.95 4.48 -1.89
CA ARG A 276 -12.07 3.74 -3.16
C ARG A 276 -11.10 4.28 -4.18
N TYR A 277 -10.81 3.46 -5.18
CA TYR A 277 -10.19 3.90 -6.41
C TYR A 277 -11.23 4.45 -7.38
N ASP A 278 -10.81 5.38 -8.23
CA ASP A 278 -11.59 5.80 -9.40
C ASP A 278 -11.11 4.98 -10.61
N ARG A 279 -11.98 4.75 -11.61
CA ARG A 279 -11.63 3.91 -12.78
C ARG A 279 -10.41 4.45 -13.54
N ASP A 280 -10.31 5.77 -13.64
CA ASP A 280 -9.22 6.45 -14.34
C ASP A 280 -7.99 6.68 -13.45
N CYS A 281 -8.11 6.44 -12.14
CA CYS A 281 -7.05 6.64 -11.15
C CYS A 281 -7.01 5.44 -10.18
N CYS A 282 -6.50 4.31 -10.68
CA CYS A 282 -6.36 3.06 -9.96
C CYS A 282 -5.07 2.30 -10.34
N PRO A 283 -4.61 1.36 -9.50
CA PRO A 283 -3.55 0.42 -9.86
C PRO A 283 -3.80 -0.29 -11.20
N GLU A 284 -2.75 -0.60 -11.95
CA GLU A 284 -2.88 -1.20 -13.29
C GLU A 284 -3.68 -2.51 -13.31
N TYR A 285 -3.58 -3.33 -12.26
CA TYR A 285 -4.34 -4.59 -12.15
C TYR A 285 -5.86 -4.40 -12.03
N LEU A 286 -6.32 -3.18 -11.73
CA LEU A 286 -7.74 -2.80 -11.67
C LEU A 286 -8.28 -2.20 -12.97
N LYS A 287 -7.46 -2.10 -14.03
CA LYS A 287 -7.93 -1.68 -15.36
C LYS A 287 -8.47 -2.90 -16.13
N ALA A 288 -9.54 -2.70 -16.89
CA ALA A 288 -10.28 -3.79 -17.56
C ALA A 288 -9.37 -4.67 -18.45
N ASP A 289 -8.62 -4.05 -19.37
CA ASP A 289 -7.75 -4.79 -20.29
C ASP A 289 -6.66 -5.58 -19.54
N ASN A 290 -6.11 -5.00 -18.48
CA ASN A 290 -5.10 -5.65 -17.65
C ASN A 290 -5.70 -6.78 -16.81
N PHE A 291 -6.91 -6.61 -16.29
CA PHE A 291 -7.65 -7.67 -15.61
C PHE A 291 -7.85 -8.87 -16.54
N GLU A 292 -8.28 -8.66 -17.78
CA GLU A 292 -8.47 -9.75 -18.74
C GLU A 292 -7.15 -10.45 -19.10
N ARG A 293 -6.05 -9.71 -19.22
CA ARG A 293 -4.70 -10.30 -19.40
C ARG A 293 -4.28 -11.14 -18.20
N LEU A 294 -4.54 -10.65 -16.98
CA LEU A 294 -4.28 -11.39 -15.74
C LEU A 294 -5.10 -12.68 -15.70
N LYS A 295 -6.40 -12.58 -15.98
CA LYS A 295 -7.33 -13.70 -16.04
C LYS A 295 -6.98 -14.73 -17.11
N SER A 296 -6.39 -14.29 -18.23
CA SER A 296 -5.95 -15.16 -19.33
C SER A 296 -4.66 -15.95 -19.05
N GLY A 297 -4.17 -15.95 -17.80
CA GLY A 297 -3.10 -16.86 -17.35
C GLY A 297 -1.86 -16.17 -16.79
N LEU A 298 -1.73 -14.83 -16.86
CA LEU A 298 -0.55 -14.17 -16.27
C LEU A 298 -0.47 -14.35 -14.75
N VAL A 299 -1.62 -14.52 -14.08
CA VAL A 299 -1.67 -14.83 -12.63
C VAL A 299 -1.05 -16.18 -12.27
N ASP A 300 -0.87 -17.10 -13.22
CA ASP A 300 -0.33 -18.43 -12.95
C ASP A 300 1.19 -18.43 -12.77
N SER A 301 1.85 -17.32 -13.12
CA SER A 301 3.26 -17.07 -12.79
C SER A 301 3.48 -16.77 -11.29
N ILE A 302 2.42 -16.50 -10.52
CA ILE A 302 2.49 -16.08 -9.12
C ILE A 302 2.44 -17.29 -8.18
N HIS A 303 3.45 -17.40 -7.31
CA HIS A 303 3.55 -18.45 -6.29
C HIS A 303 3.69 -17.82 -4.90
N LEU A 304 2.84 -18.23 -3.97
CA LEU A 304 2.83 -17.71 -2.60
C LEU A 304 3.66 -18.58 -1.65
N HIS A 305 4.40 -17.91 -0.76
CA HIS A 305 5.23 -18.54 0.26
C HIS A 305 4.96 -17.85 1.61
N THR A 306 4.39 -18.59 2.57
CA THR A 306 4.20 -18.07 3.94
C THR A 306 5.45 -18.40 4.75
N THR A 307 6.45 -17.53 4.67
CA THR A 307 7.73 -17.66 5.37
C THR A 307 8.44 -16.31 5.43
N THR A 308 9.54 -16.21 6.17
CA THR A 308 10.41 -15.03 6.11
C THR A 308 11.22 -15.05 4.82
N VAL A 309 11.66 -13.90 4.32
CA VAL A 309 12.57 -13.82 3.16
C VAL A 309 13.82 -14.68 3.38
N THR A 310 14.38 -14.67 4.59
CA THR A 310 15.53 -15.51 4.96
C THR A 310 15.23 -17.00 5.05
N GLY A 311 13.97 -17.39 5.21
CA GLY A 311 13.56 -18.79 5.20
C GLY A 311 13.19 -19.28 3.80
N PHE A 312 13.06 -18.37 2.83
CA PHE A 312 12.81 -18.68 1.43
C PHE A 312 14.11 -18.81 0.62
N LEU A 313 15.08 -17.91 0.87
CA LEU A 313 16.43 -17.93 0.28
C LEU A 313 17.29 -19.03 0.91
#